data_AF-A0A973SUM9-F1
#
_entry.id   AF-A0A973SUM9-F1
#
_cell.length_a   1.000
_cell.length_b   1.000
_cell.length_c   1.000
_cell.angle_alpha   90.00
_cell.angle_beta   90.00
_cell.angle_gamma   90.00
#
_symmetry.space_group_name_H-M   'P 1'
#
loop_
_entity.id
_entity.type
_entity.pdbx_description
1 polymer ?
#
loop_
_entity_poly.entity_id
_entity_poly.type
_entity_poly.pdbx_seq_one_letter_code
_entity_poly.pdbx_strand_id
1 'polypeptide(L)'
;MHPGSTTSQNAQTVPSVPGGEGTPHTVMLRGGFVYSPADPFATAMVVEGGAVAWVGGESAADSFADGVDEVVHLDGALVTPAFTDAHVHTTSTGLALTGLDLTGCGSLRDALDAVAAHARAHPADRVLLGHGWDE
;
A
#
# COMPACT_ATOMS: atom_id res chain seq x y z
N MET A 1 -26.38 47.77 20.20
CA MET A 1 -25.03 48.08 19.67
C MET A 1 -24.03 47.35 20.57
N HIS A 2 -23.65 46.14 20.17
CA HIS A 2 -22.73 45.26 20.91
C HIS A 2 -21.70 44.78 19.88
N PRO A 3 -20.38 45.00 20.08
CA PRO A 3 -19.37 44.69 19.07
C PRO A 3 -19.03 43.20 19.09
N GLY A 4 -18.77 42.67 17.90
CA GLY A 4 -18.60 41.25 17.61
C GLY A 4 -17.32 40.63 18.16
N SER A 5 -17.44 39.35 18.52
CA SER A 5 -16.32 38.47 18.84
C SER A 5 -15.83 37.79 17.57
N THR A 6 -14.63 38.15 17.13
CA THR A 6 -13.91 37.50 16.04
C THR A 6 -13.23 36.24 16.59
N THR A 7 -13.77 35.06 16.27
CA THR A 7 -13.11 33.78 16.58
C THR A 7 -11.97 33.57 15.58
N SER A 8 -10.74 33.64 16.09
CA SER A 8 -9.51 33.32 15.35
C SER A 8 -9.48 31.82 15.06
N GLN A 9 -9.52 31.44 13.78
CA GLN A 9 -9.30 30.05 13.35
C GLN A 9 -7.82 29.72 13.47
N ASN A 10 -7.49 28.73 14.30
CA ASN A 10 -6.18 28.09 14.35
C ASN A 10 -5.95 27.34 13.03
N ALA A 11 -5.17 27.92 12.12
CA ALA A 11 -4.61 27.19 11.01
C ALA A 11 -3.51 26.26 11.54
N GLN A 12 -3.85 24.99 11.76
CA GLN A 12 -2.84 23.95 11.97
C GLN A 12 -2.07 23.77 10.66
N THR A 13 -0.80 24.16 10.67
CA THR A 13 0.13 23.93 9.57
C THR A 13 0.32 22.43 9.43
N VAL A 14 -0.13 21.87 8.30
CA VAL A 14 0.16 20.48 7.95
C VAL A 14 1.68 20.40 7.68
N PRO A 15 2.44 19.48 8.31
CA PRO A 15 3.84 19.33 7.98
C PRO A 15 3.96 18.89 6.52
N SER A 16 4.70 19.67 5.72
CA SER A 16 5.11 19.29 4.38
C SER A 16 5.97 18.03 4.46
N VAL A 17 5.61 17.00 3.69
CA VAL A 17 6.49 15.85 3.46
C VAL A 17 7.76 16.38 2.78
N PRO A 18 8.96 16.20 3.36
CA PRO A 18 10.18 16.62 2.69
C PRO A 18 10.32 15.81 1.40
N GLY A 19 10.25 16.49 0.26
CA GLY A 19 10.73 15.95 -1.01
C GLY A 19 12.20 15.61 -0.83
N GLY A 20 12.57 14.36 -1.10
CA GLY A 20 13.94 13.89 -0.91
C GLY A 20 14.94 14.77 -1.66
N GLU A 21 15.89 15.37 -0.94
CA GLU A 21 17.03 16.05 -1.53
C GLU A 21 18.02 14.98 -2.02
N GLY A 22 17.77 14.47 -3.23
CA GLY A 22 18.62 13.54 -3.96
C GLY A 22 18.17 13.47 -5.41
N THR A 23 19.08 13.14 -6.34
CA THR A 23 18.67 12.78 -7.70
C THR A 23 17.66 11.63 -7.63
N PRO A 24 16.50 11.73 -8.29
CA PRO A 24 15.50 10.67 -8.24
C PRO A 24 16.11 9.35 -8.71
N HIS A 25 15.96 8.29 -7.92
CA HIS A 25 16.45 6.96 -8.30
C HIS A 25 15.69 6.46 -9.53
N THR A 26 16.43 5.96 -10.51
CA THR A 26 15.90 5.55 -11.81
C THR A 26 16.09 4.05 -12.05
N VAL A 27 14.99 3.33 -12.29
CA VAL A 27 14.97 1.89 -12.53
C VAL A 27 14.41 1.61 -13.92
N MET A 28 15.11 0.80 -14.70
CA MET A 28 14.60 0.24 -15.95
C MET A 28 14.13 -1.20 -15.73
N LEU A 29 12.89 -1.49 -16.06
CA LEU A 29 12.37 -2.85 -16.21
C LEU A 29 12.40 -3.21 -17.70
N ARG A 30 12.99 -4.34 -18.10
CA ARG A 30 13.08 -4.72 -19.53
C ARG A 30 13.06 -6.23 -19.77
N GLY A 31 12.87 -6.63 -21.03
CA GLY A 31 12.85 -8.03 -21.43
C GLY A 31 11.57 -8.76 -20.98
N GLY A 32 10.46 -8.04 -20.83
CA GLY A 32 9.15 -8.57 -20.46
C GLY A 32 8.03 -8.02 -21.34
N PHE A 33 6.82 -7.99 -20.80
CA PHE A 33 5.66 -7.34 -21.41
C PHE A 33 5.16 -6.25 -20.48
N VAL A 34 4.99 -5.03 -20.97
CA VAL A 34 4.44 -3.91 -20.19
C VAL A 34 3.05 -3.59 -20.69
N TYR A 35 2.03 -3.91 -19.91
CA TYR A 35 0.66 -3.57 -20.23
C TYR A 35 0.41 -2.08 -19.97
N SER A 36 0.35 -1.30 -21.05
CA SER A 36 0.09 0.14 -20.97
C SER A 36 -0.78 0.60 -22.15
N PRO A 37 -1.80 1.45 -21.90
CA PRO A 37 -2.54 2.10 -22.99
C PRO A 37 -1.67 3.05 -23.84
N ALA A 38 -0.54 3.52 -23.31
CA ALA A 38 0.37 4.43 -24.02
C ALA A 38 1.14 3.72 -25.14
N ASP A 39 1.44 2.44 -24.96
CA ASP A 39 2.05 1.57 -25.97
C ASP A 39 1.65 0.11 -25.70
N PRO A 40 0.79 -0.50 -26.55
CA PRO A 40 0.30 -1.86 -26.35
C PRO A 40 1.35 -2.96 -26.63
N PHE A 41 2.51 -2.60 -27.18
CA PHE A 41 3.59 -3.54 -27.52
C PHE A 41 4.87 -3.31 -26.70
N ALA A 42 4.78 -2.49 -25.64
CA ALA A 42 5.93 -2.18 -24.82
C ALA A 42 6.53 -3.43 -24.14
N THR A 43 7.85 -3.48 -24.14
CA THR A 43 8.64 -4.55 -23.51
C THR A 43 9.53 -4.03 -22.38
N ALA A 44 9.64 -2.71 -22.26
CA ALA A 44 10.44 -2.01 -21.27
C ALA A 44 9.75 -0.76 -20.72
N MET A 45 10.13 -0.37 -19.50
CA MET A 45 9.63 0.80 -18.79
C MET A 45 10.74 1.39 -17.93
N VAL A 46 10.78 2.72 -17.81
CA VAL A 46 11.66 3.43 -16.87
C VAL A 46 10.80 4.12 -15.82
N VAL A 47 11.16 3.93 -14.55
CA VAL A 47 10.58 4.58 -13.39
C VAL A 47 11.62 5.50 -12.77
N GLU A 48 11.29 6.77 -12.61
CA GLU A 48 12.14 7.78 -11.97
C GLU A 48 11.39 8.35 -10.77
N GLY A 49 11.97 8.25 -9.57
CA GLY A 49 11.38 8.85 -8.36
C GLY A 49 9.98 8.36 -8.02
N GLY A 50 9.63 7.13 -8.42
CA GLY A 50 8.30 6.54 -8.21
C GLY A 50 7.25 6.90 -9.27
N ALA A 51 7.62 7.64 -10.32
CA ALA A 51 6.77 7.93 -11.47
C ALA A 51 7.26 7.21 -12.72
N VAL A 52 6.35 6.84 -13.61
CA VAL A 52 6.73 6.28 -14.92
C VAL A 52 7.26 7.42 -15.79
N ALA A 53 8.56 7.37 -16.11
CA ALA A 53 9.23 8.35 -16.96
C ALA A 53 9.11 7.99 -18.45
N TRP A 54 9.09 6.69 -18.76
CA TRP A 54 9.02 6.20 -20.14
C TRP A 54 8.49 4.76 -20.23
N VAL A 55 7.85 4.43 -21.35
CA VAL A 55 7.37 3.09 -21.71
C VAL A 55 7.62 2.87 -23.20
N GLY A 56 8.11 1.70 -23.61
CA GLY A 56 8.30 1.37 -25.02
C GLY A 56 9.03 0.05 -25.25
N GLY A 57 9.63 -0.11 -26.44
CA GLY A 57 10.30 -1.35 -26.86
C GLY A 57 11.81 -1.43 -26.55
N GLU A 58 12.37 -2.64 -26.58
CA GLU A 58 13.79 -2.93 -26.27
C GLU A 58 14.80 -2.06 -27.02
N SER A 59 14.56 -1.77 -28.30
CA SER A 59 15.51 -1.02 -29.12
C SER A 59 15.72 0.42 -28.64
N ALA A 60 14.68 1.05 -28.11
CA ALA A 60 14.77 2.36 -27.48
C ALA A 60 15.36 2.25 -26.07
N ALA A 61 15.05 1.17 -25.34
CA ALA A 61 15.58 0.93 -24.00
C ALA A 61 17.12 0.87 -23.97
N ASP A 62 17.74 0.28 -24.99
CA ASP A 62 19.21 0.22 -25.13
C ASP A 62 19.87 1.61 -25.08
N SER A 63 19.18 2.65 -25.57
CA SER A 63 19.72 4.02 -25.57
C SER A 63 19.73 4.68 -24.19
N PHE A 64 19.01 4.13 -23.21
CA PHE A 64 18.92 4.65 -21.84
C PHE A 64 19.64 3.77 -20.81
N ALA A 65 20.05 2.55 -21.19
CA ALA A 65 20.51 1.54 -20.24
C ALA A 65 21.73 1.97 -19.40
N ASP A 66 22.66 2.73 -19.99
CA ASP A 66 23.85 3.24 -19.28
C ASP A 66 23.55 4.46 -18.39
N GLY A 67 22.36 5.07 -18.53
CA GLY A 67 21.97 6.30 -17.84
C GLY A 67 21.01 6.10 -16.66
N VAL A 68 20.57 4.87 -16.40
CA VAL A 68 19.72 4.53 -15.24
C VAL A 68 20.56 3.98 -14.09
N ASP A 69 20.04 4.06 -12.87
CA ASP A 69 20.74 3.56 -11.67
C ASP A 69 20.67 2.03 -11.57
N GLU A 70 19.58 1.44 -12.04
CA GLU A 70 19.31 0.01 -11.95
C GLU A 70 18.61 -0.53 -13.21
N VAL A 71 19.03 -1.71 -13.66
CA VAL A 71 18.34 -2.47 -14.71
C VAL A 71 17.85 -3.79 -14.14
N VAL A 72 16.55 -4.04 -14.25
CA VAL A 72 15.90 -5.29 -13.87
C VAL A 72 15.44 -6.02 -15.13
N HIS A 73 15.99 -7.22 -15.33
CA HIS A 73 15.54 -8.12 -16.39
C HIS A 73 14.33 -8.92 -15.92
N LEU A 74 13.26 -8.88 -16.71
CA LEU A 74 11.96 -9.47 -16.36
C LEU A 74 11.81 -10.93 -16.81
N ASP A 75 12.73 -11.47 -17.60
CA ASP A 75 12.70 -12.85 -18.10
C ASP A 75 11.34 -13.26 -18.72
N GLY A 76 10.73 -12.35 -19.49
CA GLY A 76 9.43 -12.56 -20.12
C GLY A 76 8.21 -12.33 -19.21
N ALA A 77 8.40 -11.84 -17.98
CA ALA A 77 7.30 -11.52 -17.06
C ALA A 77 6.46 -10.33 -17.52
N LEU A 78 5.24 -10.25 -16.98
CA LEU A 78 4.28 -9.19 -17.26
C LEU A 78 4.32 -8.11 -16.17
N VAL A 79 4.43 -6.85 -16.59
CA VAL A 79 4.18 -5.66 -15.77
C VAL A 79 2.79 -5.14 -16.08
N THR A 80 1.96 -4.97 -15.07
CA THR A 80 0.63 -4.35 -15.17
C THR A 80 0.51 -3.20 -14.20
N PRO A 81 -0.47 -2.29 -14.39
CA PRO A 81 -0.93 -1.44 -13.31
C PRO A 81 -1.28 -2.30 -12.08
N ALA A 82 -0.97 -1.78 -10.90
CA ALA A 82 -1.39 -2.42 -9.65
C ALA A 82 -2.93 -2.40 -9.54
N PHE A 83 -3.48 -3.34 -8.78
CA PHE A 83 -4.90 -3.31 -8.44
C PHE A 83 -5.23 -2.04 -7.65
N THR A 84 -6.32 -1.38 -8.03
CA THR A 84 -6.89 -0.26 -7.28
C THR A 84 -8.25 -0.68 -6.77
N ASP A 85 -8.42 -0.67 -5.44
CA ASP A 85 -9.71 -0.94 -4.81
C ASP A 85 -10.43 0.39 -4.56
N ALA A 86 -11.59 0.56 -5.20
CA ALA A 86 -12.41 1.76 -5.09
C ALA A 86 -13.26 1.77 -3.81
N HIS A 87 -13.41 0.63 -3.14
CA HIS A 87 -14.23 0.52 -1.93
C HIS A 87 -13.77 -0.62 -1.05
N VAL A 88 -12.98 -0.27 -0.03
CA VAL A 88 -12.52 -1.20 1.00
C VAL A 88 -12.80 -0.66 2.40
N HIS A 89 -13.07 -1.57 3.33
CA HIS A 89 -13.12 -1.27 4.76
C HIS A 89 -11.79 -1.59 5.44
N THR A 90 -10.73 -0.84 5.13
CA THR A 90 -9.35 -1.15 5.55
C THR A 90 -9.21 -1.36 7.06
N THR A 91 -9.87 -0.53 7.88
CA THR A 91 -9.85 -0.68 9.33
C THR A 91 -10.47 -1.99 9.78
N SER A 92 -11.65 -2.34 9.27
CA SER A 92 -12.33 -3.59 9.61
C SER A 92 -11.52 -4.80 9.15
N THR A 93 -10.90 -4.75 7.97
CA THR A 93 -9.99 -5.80 7.49
C THR A 93 -8.80 -5.96 8.41
N GLY A 94 -8.16 -4.86 8.82
CA GLY A 94 -7.04 -4.90 9.78
C GLY A 94 -7.45 -5.53 11.11
N LEU A 95 -8.60 -5.12 11.66
CA LEU A 95 -9.15 -5.69 12.89
C LEU A 95 -9.49 -7.17 12.77
N ALA A 96 -9.98 -7.62 11.62
CA ALA A 96 -10.26 -9.04 11.38
C ALA A 96 -8.97 -9.87 11.29
N LEU A 97 -7.89 -9.31 10.71
CA LEU A 97 -6.59 -9.97 10.56
C LEU A 97 -5.79 -10.06 11.86
N THR A 98 -5.93 -9.07 12.75
CA THR A 98 -5.13 -8.99 13.98
C THR A 98 -5.92 -9.34 15.25
N GLY A 99 -7.25 -9.28 15.20
CA GLY A 99 -8.14 -9.61 16.31
C GLY A 99 -8.31 -11.11 16.53
N LEU A 100 -9.07 -11.45 17.57
CA LEU A 100 -9.43 -12.84 17.87
C LEU A 100 -10.51 -13.35 16.91
N ASP A 101 -10.18 -14.37 16.13
CA ASP A 101 -11.15 -15.11 15.30
C ASP A 101 -11.83 -16.22 16.11
N LEU A 102 -13.16 -16.12 16.25
CA LEU A 102 -14.00 -17.08 16.97
C LEU A 102 -14.81 -18.00 16.04
N THR A 103 -14.65 -17.93 14.72
CA THR A 103 -15.45 -18.68 13.74
C THR A 103 -15.43 -20.20 13.93
N GLY A 104 -14.36 -20.75 14.52
CA GLY A 104 -14.22 -22.18 14.81
C GLY A 104 -14.75 -22.61 16.18
N CYS A 105 -15.24 -21.70 17.03
CA CYS A 105 -15.70 -22.04 18.37
C CYS A 105 -17.10 -22.67 18.32
N GLY A 106 -17.23 -23.94 18.70
CA GLY A 106 -18.51 -24.66 18.69
C GLY A 106 -19.30 -24.59 20.00
N SER A 107 -18.78 -23.89 21.01
CA SER A 107 -19.43 -23.73 22.30
C SER A 107 -18.98 -22.48 23.05
N LEU A 108 -19.79 -22.03 24.01
CA LEU A 108 -19.42 -20.93 24.91
C LEU A 108 -18.09 -21.20 25.64
N ARG A 109 -17.84 -22.46 26.01
CA ARG A 109 -16.61 -22.84 26.69
C ARG A 109 -15.40 -22.62 25.79
N ASP A 110 -15.48 -23.05 24.53
CA ASP A 110 -14.40 -22.89 23.57
C ASP A 110 -14.10 -21.41 23.31
N ALA A 111 -15.15 -20.58 23.18
CA ALA A 111 -15.01 -19.14 23.01
C ALA A 111 -14.33 -18.48 24.21
N LEU A 112 -14.74 -18.81 25.44
CA LEU A 112 -14.11 -18.27 26.65
C LEU A 112 -12.66 -18.69 26.80
N ASP A 113 -12.34 -19.95 26.47
CA ASP A 113 -10.98 -20.47 26.49
C ASP A 113 -10.09 -19.74 25.46
N ALA A 114 -10.62 -19.46 24.27
CA ALA A 114 -9.96 -18.69 23.22
C ALA A 114 -9.71 -17.23 23.63
N VAL A 115 -10.72 -16.56 24.20
CA VAL A 115 -10.58 -15.19 24.74
C VAL A 115 -9.50 -15.13 25.82
N ALA A 116 -9.51 -16.08 26.76
CA ALA A 116 -8.55 -16.12 27.84
C ALA A 116 -7.12 -16.39 27.34
N ALA A 117 -6.97 -17.27 26.35
CA ALA A 117 -5.68 -17.54 25.72
C ALA A 117 -5.14 -16.31 24.98
N HIS A 118 -5.99 -15.62 24.21
CA HIS A 118 -5.61 -14.43 23.46
C HIS A 118 -5.18 -13.28 24.38
N ALA A 119 -5.94 -13.04 25.45
CA ALA A 119 -5.59 -12.02 26.45
C ALA A 119 -4.26 -12.32 27.17
N ARG A 120 -3.96 -13.58 27.47
CA ARG A 120 -2.66 -13.97 28.07
C ARG A 120 -1.49 -13.80 27.10
N ALA A 121 -1.71 -14.05 25.82
CA ALA A 121 -0.68 -13.88 24.79
C ALA A 121 -0.38 -12.40 24.51
N HIS A 122 -1.33 -11.49 24.77
CA HIS A 122 -1.21 -10.05 24.51
C HIS A 122 -1.43 -9.21 25.78
N PRO A 123 -0.56 -9.35 26.81
CA PRO A 123 -0.77 -8.70 28.11
C PRO A 123 -0.63 -7.17 28.07
N ALA A 124 -0.05 -6.61 27.01
CA ALA A 124 0.08 -5.17 26.80
C ALA A 124 -1.20 -4.54 26.23
N ASP A 125 -2.07 -5.34 25.62
CA ASP A 125 -3.28 -4.85 24.95
C ASP A 125 -4.33 -4.45 25.99
N ARG A 126 -4.92 -3.27 25.77
CA ARG A 126 -5.96 -2.72 26.66
C ARG A 126 -7.36 -3.13 26.26
N VAL A 127 -7.55 -3.53 25.01
CA VAL A 127 -8.82 -3.93 24.42
C VAL A 127 -8.58 -5.15 23.56
N LEU A 128 -9.37 -6.19 23.77
CA LEU A 128 -9.44 -7.35 22.89
C LEU A 128 -10.62 -7.17 21.95
N LEU A 129 -10.35 -7.19 20.66
CA LEU A 129 -11.38 -7.17 19.62
C LEU A 129 -11.46 -8.58 19.02
N GLY A 130 -12.66 -9.15 19.02
CA GLY A 130 -12.93 -10.46 18.47
C GLY A 130 -14.09 -10.41 17.48
N HIS A 131 -14.11 -11.36 16.55
CA HIS A 131 -15.14 -11.47 15.52
C HIS A 131 -15.49 -12.94 15.25
N GLY A 132 -16.57 -13.18 14.50
CA GLY A 132 -16.88 -14.52 13.98
C GLY A 132 -17.61 -15.47 14.94
N TRP A 133 -18.01 -15.04 16.13
CA TRP A 133 -18.87 -15.85 17.00
C TRP A 133 -20.26 -16.05 16.36
N ASP A 134 -20.75 -17.29 16.42
CA ASP A 134 -22.09 -17.70 15.99
C ASP A 134 -22.75 -18.52 17.11
N GLU A 135 -24.05 -18.33 17.34
CA GLU A 135 -24.83 -18.96 18.44
C GLU A 135 -25.39 -20.34 18.07
#